data_AF-A0A6P7GDN8-F1
#
_entry.id   AF-A0A6P7GDN8-F1
#
_cell.length_a   1.000
_cell.length_b   1.000
_cell.length_c   1.000
_cell.angle_alpha   90.00
_cell.angle_beta   90.00
_cell.angle_gamma   90.00
#
_symmetry.space_group_name_H-M   'P 1'
#
loop_
_entity.id
_entity.type
_entity.pdbx_description
1 polymer ?
#
loop_
_entity_poly.entity_id
_entity_poly.type
_entity_poly.pdbx_seq_one_letter_code
_entity_poly.pdbx_strand_id
1 'polypeptide(L)'
;MEAHAIVSMFQRSEEHNVRYLNYIGDGDSKTYSGVLESKPYGNDFVVNKKECVGHVQKRMGTRLRDLLKKTVVDTVTVTGKKIKRKTLGGKGKLTAKMIDKLTVYYCLAIRRNYDSVKKMKNSIWATYYHYCSTDKKPQHEKCPTGEDSWCEWQKTTATNQIKSFKHTYAALPNDVLEAIKPIYEELSKDALLERCIGGFTQNNNESFNQIIWKITPKILSGTSNIVEIAAHIAVCIFNEGYFALLSILQEMGVSTGSSAHAWASAADELRITRADKKTAESTKEGRIVRRQQQKDALDILGDSASLYGPGIGDTM
;
A
#
# COMPACT_ATOMS: atom_id res chain seq x y z
N MET A 1 13.27 22.37 -8.40
CA MET A 1 13.03 21.70 -9.69
C MET A 1 11.65 21.03 -9.72
N GLU A 2 11.38 20.03 -8.87
CA GLU A 2 10.06 19.34 -8.83
C GLU A 2 8.87 20.26 -8.53
N ALA A 3 8.96 21.09 -7.48
CA ALA A 3 7.90 22.03 -7.11
C ALA A 3 7.56 23.00 -8.25
N HIS A 4 8.58 23.53 -8.93
CA HIS A 4 8.41 24.40 -10.09
C HIS A 4 7.71 23.67 -11.25
N ALA A 5 8.13 22.43 -11.55
CA ALA A 5 7.51 21.63 -12.61
C ALA A 5 6.01 21.40 -12.36
N ILE A 6 5.62 21.05 -11.13
CA ILE A 6 4.20 20.87 -10.79
C ILE A 6 3.44 22.19 -10.85
N VAL A 7 4.01 23.30 -10.37
CA VAL A 7 3.39 24.63 -10.52
C VAL A 7 3.14 24.95 -11.99
N SER A 8 4.14 24.76 -12.86
CA SER A 8 3.99 24.96 -14.29
C SER A 8 2.92 24.06 -14.91
N MET A 9 2.78 22.81 -14.46
CA MET A 9 1.70 21.91 -14.91
C MET A 9 0.31 22.41 -14.53
N PHE A 10 0.15 22.93 -13.31
CA PHE A 10 -1.13 23.49 -12.86
C PHE A 10 -1.47 24.77 -13.63
N GLN A 11 -0.52 25.67 -13.82
CA GLN A 11 -0.75 26.91 -14.59
C GLN A 11 -1.11 26.60 -16.05
N ARG A 12 -0.38 25.70 -16.70
CA ARG A 12 -0.61 25.32 -18.11
C ARG A 12 -1.98 24.66 -18.34
N SER A 13 -2.57 24.04 -17.31
CA SER A 13 -3.90 23.43 -17.48
C SER A 13 -5.00 24.44 -17.88
N GLU A 14 -4.84 25.73 -17.55
CA GLU A 14 -5.77 26.77 -18.00
C GLU A 14 -5.73 27.00 -19.52
N GLU A 15 -4.57 26.80 -20.17
CA GLU A 15 -4.44 26.84 -21.63
C GLU A 15 -5.30 25.76 -22.31
N HIS A 16 -5.64 24.70 -21.56
CA HIS A 16 -6.49 23.60 -22.00
C HIS A 16 -7.92 23.69 -21.45
N ASN A 17 -8.32 24.82 -20.84
CA ASN A 17 -9.63 25.02 -20.18
C ASN A 17 -9.94 24.00 -19.07
N VAL A 18 -8.90 23.50 -18.37
CA VAL A 18 -9.04 22.53 -17.28
C VAL A 18 -8.46 23.11 -15.99
N ARG A 19 -9.06 22.77 -14.85
CA ARG A 19 -8.54 23.11 -13.51
C ARG A 19 -8.43 21.88 -12.64
N TYR A 20 -7.26 21.67 -12.03
CA TYR A 20 -7.03 20.57 -11.10
C TYR A 20 -7.50 20.94 -9.70
N LEU A 21 -8.59 20.32 -9.26
CA LEU A 21 -9.14 20.53 -7.91
C LEU A 21 -8.31 19.87 -6.80
N ASN A 22 -7.66 18.75 -7.09
CA ASN A 22 -6.98 17.93 -6.08
C ASN A 22 -5.52 17.71 -6.46
N TYR A 23 -4.62 17.89 -5.49
CA TYR A 23 -3.23 17.45 -5.54
C TYR A 23 -3.06 16.19 -4.71
N ILE A 24 -2.68 15.07 -5.35
CA ILE A 24 -2.44 13.79 -4.66
C ILE A 24 -0.95 13.63 -4.43
N GLY A 25 -0.54 13.68 -3.17
CA GLY A 25 0.87 13.64 -2.79
C GLY A 25 1.18 12.72 -1.62
N ASP A 26 2.47 12.46 -1.47
CA ASP A 26 3.06 11.73 -0.36
C ASP A 26 3.49 12.72 0.73
N GLY A 27 2.68 12.87 1.79
CA GLY A 27 3.04 13.71 2.94
C GLY A 27 3.28 15.18 2.59
N ASP A 28 3.97 15.91 3.48
CA ASP A 28 4.23 17.35 3.33
C ASP A 28 5.43 17.60 2.41
N SER A 29 5.14 17.69 1.10
CA SER A 29 6.09 18.10 0.07
C SER A 29 6.09 19.62 -0.12
N LYS A 30 7.27 20.24 -0.32
CA LYS A 30 7.40 21.64 -0.77
C LYS A 30 6.62 21.93 -2.07
N THR A 31 6.35 20.88 -2.86
CA THR A 31 5.54 20.91 -4.07
C THR A 31 4.14 21.48 -3.86
N TYR A 32 3.40 20.99 -2.84
CA TYR A 32 2.05 21.47 -2.57
C TYR A 32 2.02 22.92 -2.09
N SER A 33 2.98 23.31 -1.22
CA SER A 33 3.14 24.70 -0.81
C SER A 33 3.38 25.61 -2.01
N GLY A 34 4.26 25.20 -2.93
CA GLY A 34 4.48 25.94 -4.19
C GLY A 34 3.22 26.09 -5.03
N VAL A 35 2.39 25.04 -5.13
CA VAL A 35 1.09 25.13 -5.84
C VAL A 35 0.16 26.15 -5.16
N LEU A 36 0.03 26.11 -3.84
CA LEU A 36 -0.81 27.08 -3.10
C LEU A 36 -0.30 28.52 -3.24
N GLU A 37 1.00 28.73 -3.15
CA GLU A 37 1.63 30.05 -3.29
C GLU A 37 1.47 30.62 -4.70
N SER A 38 1.58 29.76 -5.73
CA SER A 38 1.44 30.17 -7.12
C SER A 38 0.01 30.56 -7.53
N LYS A 39 -0.99 30.15 -6.74
CA LYS A 39 -2.43 30.41 -6.98
C LYS A 39 -2.80 30.23 -8.46
N PRO A 40 -2.60 29.03 -9.03
CA PRO A 40 -2.63 28.81 -10.48
C PRO A 40 -3.99 29.10 -11.13
N TYR A 41 -5.06 29.23 -10.33
CA TYR A 41 -6.42 29.44 -10.78
C TYR A 41 -7.07 30.67 -10.12
N GLY A 42 -6.26 31.60 -9.61
CA GLY A 42 -6.71 32.79 -8.89
C GLY A 42 -6.94 32.58 -7.39
N ASN A 43 -7.42 33.62 -6.71
CA ASN A 43 -7.61 33.62 -5.25
C ASN A 43 -8.84 32.81 -4.79
N ASP A 44 -9.85 32.67 -5.65
CA ASP A 44 -11.13 32.07 -5.31
C ASP A 44 -11.15 30.53 -5.47
N PHE A 45 -10.05 29.95 -5.96
CA PHE A 45 -9.93 28.52 -6.19
C PHE A 45 -8.74 27.94 -5.43
N VAL A 46 -9.05 27.07 -4.46
CA VAL A 46 -8.05 26.41 -3.63
C VAL A 46 -7.86 24.96 -4.08
N VAL A 47 -6.63 24.61 -4.44
CA VAL A 47 -6.25 23.22 -4.72
C VAL A 47 -6.23 22.43 -3.42
N ASN A 48 -7.01 21.35 -3.36
CA ASN A 48 -7.12 20.51 -2.18
C ASN A 48 -6.01 19.46 -2.13
N LYS A 49 -5.31 19.36 -1.00
CA LYS A 49 -4.39 18.25 -0.77
C LYS A 49 -5.13 16.96 -0.48
N LYS A 50 -4.76 15.89 -1.17
CA LYS A 50 -5.12 14.51 -0.89
C LYS A 50 -3.87 13.70 -0.58
N GLU A 51 -4.00 12.78 0.36
CA GLU A 51 -2.91 11.89 0.78
C GLU A 51 -3.02 10.56 0.03
N CYS A 52 -1.90 10.06 -0.45
CA CYS A 52 -1.80 8.69 -0.93
C CYS A 52 -2.04 7.72 0.24
N VAL A 53 -3.07 6.87 0.15
CA VAL A 53 -3.40 5.92 1.23
C VAL A 53 -2.24 4.93 1.50
N GLY A 54 -1.49 4.57 0.45
CA GLY A 54 -0.29 3.74 0.59
C GLY A 54 0.81 4.43 1.41
N HIS A 55 0.94 5.74 1.29
CA HIS A 55 1.88 6.53 2.09
C HIS A 55 1.43 6.62 3.56
N VAL A 56 0.15 6.90 3.82
CA VAL A 56 -0.38 6.93 5.19
C VAL A 56 -0.28 5.56 5.86
N GLN A 57 -0.48 4.47 5.11
CA GLN A 57 -0.20 3.11 5.57
C GLN A 57 1.26 2.96 6.01
N LYS A 58 2.24 3.33 5.15
CA LYS A 58 3.67 3.26 5.50
C LYS A 58 3.96 4.08 6.76
N ARG A 59 3.33 5.25 6.92
CA ARG A 59 3.49 6.12 8.11
C ARG A 59 3.13 5.40 9.42
N MET A 60 2.03 4.64 9.46
CA MET A 60 1.66 3.80 10.62
C MET A 60 2.75 2.77 10.94
N GLY A 61 3.20 2.03 9.93
CA GLY A 61 4.23 1.01 10.10
C GLY A 61 5.58 1.57 10.53
N THR A 62 5.97 2.74 10.02
CA THR A 62 7.21 3.44 10.39
C THR A 62 7.15 3.92 11.83
N ARG A 63 6.06 4.59 12.25
CA ARG A 63 5.91 5.11 13.62
C ARG A 63 5.96 4.00 14.67
N LEU A 64 5.32 2.87 14.42
CA LEU A 64 5.38 1.71 15.32
C LEU A 64 6.80 1.11 15.41
N ARG A 65 7.52 1.03 14.28
CA ARG A 65 8.92 0.55 14.26
C ARG A 65 9.86 1.52 14.97
N ASP A 66 9.66 2.81 14.80
CA ASP A 66 10.50 3.83 15.42
C ASP A 66 10.23 3.95 16.92
N LEU A 67 8.98 3.81 17.36
CA LEU A 67 8.65 3.63 18.77
C LEU A 67 9.45 2.46 19.35
N LEU A 68 9.43 1.30 18.69
CA LEU A 68 10.19 0.12 19.13
C LEU A 68 11.71 0.35 19.18
N LYS A 69 12.27 1.16 18.26
CA LYS A 69 13.71 1.51 18.27
C LYS A 69 14.06 2.49 19.40
N LYS A 70 13.14 3.38 19.78
CA LYS A 70 13.34 4.38 20.82
C LYS A 70 13.17 3.80 22.23
N THR A 71 12.30 2.82 22.41
CA THR A 71 12.05 2.21 23.73
C THR A 71 12.99 1.03 23.98
N VAL A 72 14.23 1.34 24.29
CA VAL A 72 15.32 0.39 24.53
C VAL A 72 15.93 0.62 25.90
N VAL A 73 16.16 -0.46 26.64
CA VAL A 73 16.86 -0.45 27.94
C VAL A 73 18.10 -1.32 27.88
N ASP A 74 19.13 -0.93 28.62
CA ASP A 74 20.29 -1.78 28.83
C ASP A 74 19.92 -2.89 29.81
N THR A 75 20.20 -4.14 29.43
CA THR A 75 19.92 -5.34 30.22
C THR A 75 21.19 -6.17 30.31
N VAL A 76 21.52 -6.64 31.51
CA VAL A 76 22.63 -7.58 31.70
C VAL A 76 22.11 -8.99 31.50
N THR A 77 22.74 -9.72 30.58
CA THR A 77 22.43 -11.14 30.34
C THR A 77 22.98 -12.01 31.48
N VAL A 78 22.53 -13.27 31.54
CA VAL A 78 22.98 -14.25 32.54
C VAL A 78 24.51 -14.45 32.50
N THR A 79 25.15 -14.17 31.36
CA THR A 79 26.62 -14.23 31.17
C THR A 79 27.33 -12.92 31.50
N GLY A 80 26.67 -11.94 32.12
CA GLY A 80 27.24 -10.63 32.47
C GLY A 80 27.34 -9.63 31.31
N LYS A 81 27.00 -10.03 30.08
CA LYS A 81 27.06 -9.14 28.90
C LYS A 81 25.91 -8.13 28.92
N LYS A 82 26.22 -6.84 28.83
CA LYS A 82 25.23 -5.77 28.61
C LYS A 82 24.71 -5.81 27.17
N ILE A 83 23.39 -5.88 27.02
CA ILE A 83 22.68 -5.84 25.73
C ILE A 83 21.58 -4.79 25.76
N LYS A 84 21.29 -4.21 24.59
CA LYS A 84 20.17 -3.31 24.40
C LYS A 84 18.90 -4.12 24.08
N ARG A 85 17.92 -4.09 24.97
CA ARG A 85 16.64 -4.79 24.81
C ARG A 85 15.50 -3.82 24.56
N LYS A 86 14.71 -4.10 23.51
CA LYS A 86 13.48 -3.38 23.19
C LYS A 86 12.38 -3.79 24.18
N THR A 87 11.90 -2.88 25.01
CA THR A 87 10.95 -3.20 26.10
C THR A 87 9.54 -3.50 25.59
N LEU A 88 9.14 -2.84 24.51
CA LEU A 88 7.85 -3.02 23.84
C LEU A 88 7.84 -4.15 22.81
N GLY A 89 8.98 -4.82 22.59
CA GLY A 89 9.14 -5.92 21.64
C GLY A 89 9.08 -7.29 22.31
N GLY A 90 9.00 -8.33 21.48
CA GLY A 90 9.04 -9.73 21.92
C GLY A 90 7.70 -10.45 21.81
N LYS A 91 7.69 -11.73 22.22
CA LYS A 91 6.51 -12.61 22.14
C LYS A 91 5.36 -11.99 22.93
N GLY A 92 4.18 -11.90 22.31
CA GLY A 92 2.99 -11.29 22.91
C GLY A 92 2.96 -9.75 22.91
N LYS A 93 3.97 -9.07 22.34
CA LYS A 93 4.05 -7.59 22.24
C LYS A 93 4.16 -7.13 20.77
N LEU A 94 4.77 -5.97 20.51
CA LEU A 94 5.03 -5.46 19.15
C LEU A 94 6.14 -6.25 18.46
N THR A 95 5.77 -7.39 17.89
CA THR A 95 6.60 -8.11 16.91
C THR A 95 6.51 -7.46 15.53
N ALA A 96 7.47 -7.73 14.64
CA ALA A 96 7.39 -7.27 13.25
C ALA A 96 6.07 -7.69 12.57
N LYS A 97 5.66 -8.95 12.77
CA LYS A 97 4.38 -9.47 12.25
C LYS A 97 3.17 -8.73 12.80
N MET A 98 3.17 -8.38 14.09
CA MET A 98 2.09 -7.58 14.68
C MET A 98 2.06 -6.17 14.08
N ILE A 99 3.22 -5.52 13.93
CA ILE A 99 3.31 -4.20 13.31
C ILE A 99 2.77 -4.24 11.87
N ASP A 100 3.15 -5.24 11.07
CA ASP A 100 2.63 -5.41 9.71
C ASP A 100 1.12 -5.62 9.70
N LYS A 101 0.60 -6.43 10.63
CA LYS A 101 -0.83 -6.66 10.79
C LYS A 101 -1.60 -5.37 11.12
N LEU A 102 -1.13 -4.60 12.10
CA LEU A 102 -1.73 -3.30 12.45
C LEU A 102 -1.66 -2.30 11.31
N THR A 103 -0.53 -2.29 10.58
CA THR A 103 -0.33 -1.42 9.40
C THR A 103 -1.32 -1.75 8.29
N VAL A 104 -1.54 -3.03 8.01
CA VAL A 104 -2.52 -3.48 7.01
C VAL A 104 -3.94 -3.14 7.44
N TYR A 105 -4.30 -3.37 8.70
CA TYR A 105 -5.65 -3.04 9.17
C TYR A 105 -5.94 -1.54 9.16
N TYR A 106 -4.96 -0.72 9.52
CA TYR A 106 -5.06 0.74 9.40
C TYR A 106 -5.38 1.17 7.97
N CYS A 107 -4.67 0.62 6.99
CA CYS A 107 -4.93 0.89 5.57
C CYS A 107 -6.32 0.41 5.13
N LEU A 108 -6.72 -0.80 5.54
CA LEU A 108 -8.05 -1.33 5.22
C LEU A 108 -9.18 -0.51 5.82
N ALA A 109 -8.99 0.04 7.03
CA ALA A 109 -9.95 0.92 7.68
C ALA A 109 -10.20 2.19 6.84
N ILE A 110 -9.15 2.74 6.23
CA ILE A 110 -9.26 3.89 5.30
C ILE A 110 -9.92 3.46 3.98
N ARG A 111 -9.37 2.42 3.33
CA ARG A 111 -9.83 1.99 1.99
C ARG A 111 -11.28 1.50 1.95
N ARG A 112 -11.80 0.95 3.04
CA ARG A 112 -13.20 0.48 3.10
C ARG A 112 -14.20 1.57 3.46
N ASN A 113 -13.71 2.74 3.87
CA ASN A 113 -14.53 3.84 4.36
C ASN A 113 -14.07 5.17 3.74
N TYR A 114 -13.55 5.14 2.51
CA TYR A 114 -12.94 6.31 1.86
C TYR A 114 -13.93 7.46 1.60
N ASP A 115 -15.21 7.21 1.82
CA ASP A 115 -16.34 8.14 1.72
C ASP A 115 -16.64 8.88 3.04
N SER A 116 -16.08 8.43 4.18
CA SER A 116 -16.47 8.96 5.48
C SER A 116 -15.36 8.97 6.53
N VAL A 117 -14.94 10.17 6.93
CA VAL A 117 -13.98 10.40 8.03
C VAL A 117 -14.42 9.70 9.32
N LYS A 118 -15.70 9.84 9.68
CA LYS A 118 -16.27 9.22 10.88
C LYS A 118 -16.15 7.69 10.85
N LYS A 119 -16.49 7.06 9.73
CA LYS A 119 -16.36 5.60 9.57
C LYS A 119 -14.90 5.17 9.57
N MET A 120 -13.99 5.90 8.89
CA MET A 120 -12.55 5.64 8.95
C MET A 120 -12.03 5.66 10.38
N LYS A 121 -12.33 6.73 11.13
CA LYS A 121 -11.90 6.90 12.52
C LYS A 121 -12.41 5.77 13.42
N ASN A 122 -13.68 5.41 13.30
CA ASN A 122 -14.25 4.28 14.03
C ASN A 122 -13.56 2.96 13.67
N SER A 123 -13.34 2.69 12.39
CA SER A 123 -12.71 1.45 11.93
C SER A 123 -11.22 1.38 12.29
N ILE A 124 -10.51 2.52 12.38
CA ILE A 124 -9.13 2.59 12.87
C ILE A 124 -9.11 2.27 14.37
N TRP A 125 -9.97 2.91 15.17
CA TRP A 125 -10.02 2.64 16.61
C TRP A 125 -10.52 1.23 16.93
N ALA A 126 -11.35 0.62 16.09
CA ALA A 126 -11.76 -0.77 16.22
C ALA A 126 -10.59 -1.72 16.35
N THR A 127 -9.49 -1.50 15.61
CA THR A 127 -8.32 -2.38 15.68
C THR A 127 -7.57 -2.20 17.00
N TYR A 128 -7.48 -0.98 17.53
CA TYR A 128 -6.90 -0.73 18.85
C TYR A 128 -7.70 -1.47 19.93
N TYR A 129 -9.03 -1.28 19.95
CA TYR A 129 -9.88 -1.89 20.97
C TYR A 129 -9.93 -3.42 20.85
N HIS A 130 -9.92 -3.95 19.63
CA HIS A 130 -9.83 -5.39 19.40
C HIS A 130 -8.59 -6.02 20.07
N TYR A 131 -7.43 -5.36 20.03
CA TYR A 131 -6.20 -5.87 20.66
C TYR A 131 -6.02 -5.49 22.13
N CYS A 132 -6.90 -4.68 22.72
CA CYS A 132 -6.99 -4.51 24.18
C CYS A 132 -8.12 -5.36 24.81
N SER A 133 -8.93 -6.01 23.99
CA SER A 133 -10.04 -6.87 24.41
C SER A 133 -9.55 -8.17 25.05
N THR A 134 -10.22 -8.60 26.11
CA THR A 134 -10.01 -9.89 26.79
C THR A 134 -11.35 -10.58 27.04
N ASP A 135 -11.34 -11.87 27.37
CA ASP A 135 -12.59 -12.59 27.70
C ASP A 135 -13.34 -11.93 28.88
N LYS A 136 -12.60 -11.37 29.85
CA LYS A 136 -13.18 -10.69 31.02
C LYS A 136 -13.68 -9.28 30.72
N LYS A 137 -13.07 -8.61 29.74
CA LYS A 137 -13.38 -7.23 29.33
C LYS A 137 -13.40 -7.17 27.80
N PRO A 138 -14.47 -7.64 27.15
CA PRO A 138 -14.60 -7.56 25.70
C PRO A 138 -14.72 -6.09 25.26
N GLN A 139 -14.04 -5.72 24.18
CA GLN A 139 -14.04 -4.35 23.64
C GLN A 139 -14.17 -4.38 22.11
N HIS A 140 -15.27 -4.96 21.63
CA HIS A 140 -15.52 -5.23 20.20
C HIS A 140 -16.58 -4.32 19.58
N GLU A 141 -17.09 -3.31 20.31
CA GLU A 141 -18.23 -2.48 19.92
C GLU A 141 -17.98 -1.67 18.65
N LYS A 142 -16.71 -1.32 18.39
CA LYS A 142 -16.31 -0.60 17.17
C LYS A 142 -16.00 -1.53 15.99
N CYS A 143 -15.91 -2.84 16.22
CA CYS A 143 -15.71 -3.78 15.13
C CYS A 143 -16.98 -3.84 14.25
N PRO A 144 -16.85 -4.14 12.94
CA PRO A 144 -18.02 -4.36 12.09
C PRO A 144 -18.92 -5.44 12.67
N THR A 145 -20.23 -5.26 12.62
CA THR A 145 -21.22 -6.25 13.05
C THR A 145 -21.53 -7.24 11.92
N GLY A 146 -22.19 -8.36 12.26
CA GLY A 146 -22.65 -9.35 11.29
C GLY A 146 -21.68 -10.51 11.05
N GLU A 147 -22.16 -11.52 10.33
CA GLU A 147 -21.44 -12.79 10.06
C GLU A 147 -20.21 -12.60 9.16
N ASP A 148 -20.23 -11.57 8.32
CA ASP A 148 -19.11 -11.17 7.45
C ASP A 148 -18.05 -10.32 8.16
N SER A 149 -18.25 -10.02 9.45
CA SER A 149 -17.27 -9.26 10.23
C SER A 149 -15.92 -9.96 10.23
N TRP A 150 -14.82 -9.23 10.19
CA TRP A 150 -13.51 -9.84 10.43
C TRP A 150 -13.27 -10.15 11.93
N CYS A 151 -14.11 -9.63 12.82
CA CYS A 151 -14.02 -9.85 14.26
C CYS A 151 -14.83 -11.09 14.66
N GLU A 152 -14.15 -12.12 15.14
CA GLU A 152 -14.75 -13.39 15.58
C GLU A 152 -15.83 -13.18 16.66
N TRP A 153 -15.61 -12.26 17.60
CA TRP A 153 -16.60 -11.93 18.62
C TRP A 153 -17.90 -11.42 17.97
N GLN A 154 -17.80 -10.47 17.03
CA GLN A 154 -18.97 -9.93 16.33
C GLN A 154 -19.71 -10.97 15.49
N LYS A 155 -18.98 -11.93 14.89
CA LYS A 155 -19.60 -13.08 14.20
C LYS A 155 -20.39 -13.96 15.17
N THR A 156 -19.80 -14.28 16.33
CA THR A 156 -20.50 -15.10 17.34
C THR A 156 -21.70 -14.38 17.94
N THR A 157 -21.64 -13.05 18.06
CA THR A 157 -22.79 -12.23 18.45
C THR A 157 -23.90 -12.32 17.40
N ALA A 158 -23.57 -12.20 16.12
CA ALA A 158 -24.54 -12.28 15.03
C ALA A 158 -25.22 -13.67 14.92
N THR A 159 -24.49 -14.75 15.23
CA THR A 159 -24.96 -16.14 15.19
C THR A 159 -25.53 -16.64 16.54
N ASN A 160 -25.68 -15.77 17.54
CA ASN A 160 -26.14 -16.10 18.90
C ASN A 160 -25.26 -17.14 19.66
N GLN A 161 -23.97 -17.24 19.32
CA GLN A 161 -22.99 -18.17 19.91
C GLN A 161 -21.98 -17.49 20.86
N ILE A 162 -22.27 -16.29 21.35
CA ILE A 162 -21.33 -15.52 22.19
C ILE A 162 -20.91 -16.22 23.49
N LYS A 163 -21.78 -17.05 24.07
CA LYS A 163 -21.51 -17.76 25.33
C LYS A 163 -20.35 -18.75 25.22
N SER A 164 -20.07 -19.27 24.03
CA SER A 164 -18.96 -20.17 23.75
C SER A 164 -17.70 -19.45 23.23
N PHE A 165 -17.75 -18.14 23.05
CA PHE A 165 -16.63 -17.40 22.51
C PHE A 165 -15.46 -17.35 23.51
N LYS A 166 -14.26 -17.59 22.99
CA LYS A 166 -12.99 -17.33 23.67
C LYS A 166 -12.03 -16.66 22.70
N HIS A 167 -11.28 -15.69 23.18
CA HIS A 167 -10.29 -15.01 22.34
C HIS A 167 -9.23 -16.00 21.85
N THR A 168 -9.04 -16.03 20.53
CA THR A 168 -8.00 -16.84 19.86
C THR A 168 -6.62 -16.19 19.90
N TYR A 169 -6.53 -14.97 20.43
CA TYR A 169 -5.30 -14.18 20.51
C TYR A 169 -5.14 -13.56 21.90
N ALA A 170 -3.88 -13.36 22.29
CA ALA A 170 -3.57 -12.63 23.52
C ALA A 170 -3.71 -11.12 23.29
N ALA A 171 -4.34 -10.43 24.24
CA ALA A 171 -4.37 -8.97 24.28
C ALA A 171 -2.94 -8.41 24.38
N LEU A 172 -2.73 -7.24 23.77
CA LEU A 172 -1.48 -6.51 23.95
C LEU A 172 -1.36 -6.04 25.40
N PRO A 173 -0.16 -6.17 26.01
CA PRO A 173 0.09 -5.63 27.35
C PRO A 173 -0.18 -4.13 27.46
N ASN A 174 -0.55 -3.66 28.66
CA ASN A 174 -0.90 -2.25 28.88
C ASN A 174 0.23 -1.28 28.53
N ASP A 175 1.49 -1.62 28.85
CA ASP A 175 2.67 -0.81 28.49
C ASP A 175 2.77 -0.59 26.98
N VAL A 176 2.44 -1.61 26.18
CA VAL A 176 2.38 -1.52 24.72
C VAL A 176 1.19 -0.67 24.26
N LEU A 177 0.00 -0.91 24.82
CA LEU A 177 -1.22 -0.20 24.46
C LEU A 177 -1.12 1.30 24.73
N GLU A 178 -0.57 1.68 25.88
CA GLU A 178 -0.31 3.07 26.25
C GLU A 178 0.70 3.70 25.30
N ALA A 179 1.78 2.99 24.96
CA ALA A 179 2.82 3.50 24.07
C ALA A 179 2.35 3.70 22.62
N ILE A 180 1.43 2.86 22.09
CA ILE A 180 0.91 3.00 20.72
C ILE A 180 -0.31 3.93 20.61
N LYS A 181 -1.01 4.22 21.71
CA LYS A 181 -2.23 5.05 21.70
C LYS A 181 -2.00 6.44 21.08
N PRO A 182 -0.92 7.18 21.37
CA PRO A 182 -0.65 8.47 20.72
C PRO A 182 -0.49 8.35 19.20
N ILE A 183 0.04 7.24 18.70
CA ILE A 183 0.15 6.99 17.25
C ILE A 183 -1.24 6.85 16.63
N TYR A 184 -2.16 6.13 17.30
CA TYR A 184 -3.56 6.02 16.86
C TYR A 184 -4.27 7.36 16.90
N GLU A 185 -4.10 8.15 17.96
CA GLU A 185 -4.69 9.49 18.10
C GLU A 185 -4.23 10.41 16.96
N GLU A 186 -2.92 10.48 16.70
CA GLU A 186 -2.38 11.31 15.63
C GLU A 186 -2.80 10.84 14.23
N LEU A 187 -2.78 9.53 13.97
CA LEU A 187 -3.12 8.97 12.65
C LEU A 187 -4.63 8.79 12.43
N SER A 188 -5.46 9.23 13.38
CA SER A 188 -6.93 9.29 13.26
C SER A 188 -7.48 10.71 13.38
N LYS A 189 -6.61 11.74 13.33
CA LYS A 189 -7.02 13.15 13.27
C LYS A 189 -7.84 13.43 12.03
N ASP A 190 -8.92 14.20 12.19
CA ASP A 190 -9.88 14.48 11.12
C ASP A 190 -9.17 15.16 9.93
N ALA A 191 -8.29 16.13 10.17
CA ALA A 191 -7.47 16.78 9.13
C ALA A 191 -6.58 15.82 8.30
N LEU A 192 -6.15 14.68 8.87
CA LEU A 192 -5.47 13.65 8.09
C LEU A 192 -6.47 12.83 7.28
N LEU A 193 -7.56 12.39 7.90
CA LEU A 193 -8.55 11.52 7.29
C LEU A 193 -9.37 12.22 6.19
N GLU A 194 -9.62 13.52 6.29
CA GLU A 194 -10.23 14.35 5.25
C GLU A 194 -9.39 14.34 3.96
N ARG A 195 -8.06 14.32 4.09
CA ARG A 195 -7.14 14.19 2.96
C ARG A 195 -7.10 12.77 2.41
N CYS A 196 -7.55 11.77 3.15
CA CYS A 196 -7.70 10.39 2.69
C CYS A 196 -9.05 10.12 2.00
N ILE A 197 -10.00 11.07 2.02
CA ILE A 197 -11.29 10.95 1.33
C ILE A 197 -11.05 10.75 -0.18
N GLY A 198 -11.71 9.74 -0.76
CA GLY A 198 -11.52 9.29 -2.14
C GLY A 198 -10.53 8.14 -2.29
N GLY A 199 -9.76 7.81 -1.25
CA GLY A 199 -8.94 6.60 -1.22
C GLY A 199 -7.80 6.59 -2.24
N PHE A 200 -7.33 7.77 -2.65
CA PHE A 200 -6.39 7.94 -3.75
C PHE A 200 -5.04 7.23 -3.53
N THR A 201 -4.42 6.82 -4.63
CA THR A 201 -3.08 6.21 -4.66
C THR A 201 -2.26 6.84 -5.79
N GLN A 202 -0.94 6.62 -5.78
CA GLN A 202 -0.05 7.08 -6.84
C GLN A 202 0.28 5.98 -7.87
N ASN A 203 -0.44 4.85 -7.84
CA ASN A 203 -0.13 3.69 -8.69
C ASN A 203 -0.14 4.04 -10.19
N ASN A 204 -1.06 4.89 -10.64
CA ASN A 204 -1.13 5.31 -12.05
C ASN A 204 0.11 6.14 -12.43
N ASN A 205 0.51 7.07 -11.57
CA ASN A 205 1.70 7.90 -11.79
C ASN A 205 2.97 7.05 -11.79
N GLU A 206 3.08 6.08 -10.87
CA GLU A 206 4.19 5.12 -10.84
C GLU A 206 4.20 4.26 -12.12
N SER A 207 3.03 3.78 -12.56
CA SER A 207 2.90 2.99 -13.78
C SER A 207 3.29 3.77 -15.04
N PHE A 208 2.87 5.04 -15.14
CA PHE A 208 3.25 5.94 -16.23
C PHE A 208 4.77 6.19 -16.23
N ASN A 209 5.33 6.57 -15.08
CA ASN A 209 6.76 6.80 -14.93
C ASN A 209 7.60 5.57 -15.32
N GLN A 210 7.11 4.36 -15.04
CA GLN A 210 7.78 3.13 -15.45
C GLN A 210 7.87 2.99 -16.98
N ILE A 211 6.92 3.50 -17.75
CA ILE A 211 6.99 3.48 -19.23
C ILE A 211 8.08 4.43 -19.70
N ILE A 212 8.14 5.65 -19.17
CA ILE A 212 9.21 6.62 -19.49
C ILE A 212 10.57 5.98 -19.26
N TRP A 213 10.80 5.44 -18.05
CA TRP A 213 12.11 4.90 -17.68
C TRP A 213 12.45 3.56 -18.36
N LYS A 214 11.48 2.89 -19.00
CA LYS A 214 11.78 1.78 -19.90
C LYS A 214 12.33 2.24 -21.24
N ILE A 215 11.86 3.39 -21.75
CA ILE A 215 12.33 3.97 -23.01
C ILE A 215 13.66 4.68 -22.80
N THR A 216 13.78 5.45 -21.71
CA THR A 216 15.00 6.17 -21.33
C THR A 216 15.48 5.72 -19.94
N PRO A 217 16.26 4.62 -19.84
CA PRO A 217 16.72 4.12 -18.55
C PRO A 217 17.55 5.16 -17.79
N LYS A 218 17.25 5.35 -16.50
CA LYS A 218 17.95 6.31 -15.62
C LYS A 218 19.45 6.08 -15.47
N ILE A 219 19.93 4.88 -15.81
CA ILE A 219 21.35 4.50 -15.77
C ILE A 219 22.13 5.03 -16.97
N LEU A 220 21.44 5.47 -18.02
CA LEU A 220 22.04 6.07 -19.20
C LEU A 220 21.90 7.58 -19.12
N SER A 221 22.98 8.30 -19.42
CA SER A 221 22.92 9.76 -19.58
C SER A 221 22.13 10.08 -20.85
N GLY A 222 21.00 10.76 -20.69
CA GLY A 222 20.18 11.26 -21.79
C GLY A 222 20.10 12.79 -21.78
N THR A 223 20.03 13.40 -22.96
CA THR A 223 19.72 14.84 -23.08
C THR A 223 18.24 15.09 -22.76
N SER A 224 17.88 16.32 -22.41
CA SER A 224 16.48 16.71 -22.13
C SER A 224 15.53 16.30 -23.25
N ASN A 225 15.95 16.48 -24.51
CA ASN A 225 15.14 16.18 -25.69
C ASN A 225 14.79 14.68 -25.78
N ILE A 226 15.72 13.79 -25.41
CA ILE A 226 15.45 12.34 -25.41
C ILE A 226 14.40 11.99 -24.35
N VAL A 227 14.49 12.59 -23.17
CA VAL A 227 13.53 12.36 -22.08
C VAL A 227 12.16 12.91 -22.43
N GLU A 228 12.09 14.06 -23.10
CA GLU A 228 10.86 14.67 -23.59
C GLU A 228 10.18 13.78 -24.65
N ILE A 229 10.92 13.32 -25.66
CA ILE A 229 10.42 12.37 -26.66
C ILE A 229 9.90 11.08 -25.99
N ALA A 230 10.67 10.53 -25.04
CA ALA A 230 10.25 9.36 -24.29
C ALA A 230 8.96 9.60 -23.48
N ALA A 231 8.79 10.80 -22.91
CA ALA A 231 7.57 11.17 -22.20
C ALA A 231 6.36 11.25 -23.15
N HIS A 232 6.51 11.86 -24.33
CA HIS A 232 5.44 11.89 -25.34
C HIS A 232 5.05 10.48 -25.80
N ILE A 233 6.02 9.62 -26.13
CA ILE A 233 5.76 8.22 -26.50
C ILE A 233 5.09 7.47 -25.34
N ALA A 234 5.54 7.69 -24.10
CA ALA A 234 4.94 7.05 -22.94
C ALA A 234 3.48 7.46 -22.73
N VAL A 235 3.11 8.72 -22.97
CA VAL A 235 1.71 9.17 -22.93
C VAL A 235 0.86 8.43 -23.95
N CYS A 236 1.34 8.33 -25.19
CA CYS A 236 0.68 7.58 -26.26
C CYS A 236 0.48 6.11 -25.88
N ILE A 237 1.53 5.42 -25.40
CA ILE A 237 1.44 4.01 -24.97
C ILE A 237 0.53 3.83 -23.76
N PHE A 238 0.56 4.77 -22.81
CA PHE A 238 -0.24 4.66 -21.60
C PHE A 238 -1.74 4.73 -21.91
N ASN A 239 -2.15 5.65 -22.78
CA ASN A 239 -3.54 5.89 -23.14
C ASN A 239 -4.06 4.94 -24.22
N GLU A 240 -3.32 4.79 -25.33
CA GLU A 240 -3.79 4.11 -26.55
C GLU A 240 -3.14 2.73 -26.76
N GLY A 241 -2.14 2.36 -25.95
CA GLY A 241 -1.40 1.12 -26.11
C GLY A 241 -0.30 1.17 -27.17
N TYR A 242 0.23 0.00 -27.53
CA TYR A 242 1.31 -0.14 -28.51
C TYR A 242 0.89 0.19 -29.94
N PHE A 243 -0.41 0.16 -30.25
CA PHE A 243 -0.93 0.69 -31.52
C PHE A 243 -0.51 2.13 -31.79
N ALA A 244 -0.36 2.96 -30.75
CA ALA A 244 0.07 4.34 -30.90
C ALA A 244 1.46 4.48 -31.55
N LEU A 245 2.33 3.48 -31.39
CA LEU A 245 3.63 3.47 -32.07
C LEU A 245 3.50 3.35 -33.58
N LEU A 246 2.49 2.62 -34.07
CA LEU A 246 2.24 2.48 -35.50
C LEU A 246 1.79 3.82 -36.10
N SER A 247 0.94 4.55 -35.39
CA SER A 247 0.51 5.90 -35.78
C SER A 247 1.69 6.88 -35.80
N ILE A 248 2.56 6.84 -34.80
CA ILE A 248 3.79 7.67 -34.79
C ILE A 248 4.68 7.34 -36.00
N LEU A 249 4.89 6.06 -36.29
CA LEU A 249 5.69 5.64 -37.45
C LEU A 249 5.09 6.11 -38.77
N GLN A 250 3.77 6.01 -38.92
CA GLN A 250 3.05 6.47 -40.11
C GLN A 250 3.21 7.99 -40.31
N GLU A 251 3.06 8.78 -39.25
CA GLU A 251 3.29 10.24 -39.30
C GLU A 251 4.74 10.60 -39.64
N MET A 252 5.70 9.76 -39.27
CA MET A 252 7.10 9.88 -39.67
C MET A 252 7.38 9.40 -41.12
N GLY A 253 6.35 8.98 -41.87
CA GLY A 253 6.48 8.47 -43.23
C GLY A 253 7.00 7.03 -43.32
N VAL A 254 6.99 6.28 -42.20
CA VAL A 254 7.40 4.88 -42.15
C VAL A 254 6.18 3.99 -42.32
N SER A 255 6.12 3.24 -43.42
CA SER A 255 5.04 2.28 -43.66
C SER A 255 5.16 1.08 -42.73
N THR A 256 4.03 0.67 -42.13
CA THR A 256 3.97 -0.48 -41.22
C THR A 256 3.20 -1.61 -41.87
N GLY A 257 3.82 -2.79 -41.95
CA GLY A 257 3.21 -3.99 -42.53
C GLY A 257 2.28 -4.73 -41.55
N SER A 258 1.65 -5.79 -42.02
CA SER A 258 0.76 -6.66 -41.22
C SER A 258 1.44 -7.23 -39.98
N SER A 259 2.72 -7.60 -40.08
CA SER A 259 3.50 -8.11 -38.94
C SER A 259 3.62 -7.11 -37.79
N ALA A 260 3.77 -5.81 -38.10
CA ALA A 260 3.86 -4.76 -37.08
C ALA A 260 2.51 -4.55 -36.37
N HIS A 261 1.41 -4.61 -37.13
CA HIS A 261 0.05 -4.55 -36.59
C HIS A 261 -0.28 -5.74 -35.69
N ALA A 262 0.07 -6.95 -36.14
CA ALA A 262 -0.09 -8.17 -35.37
C ALA A 262 0.72 -8.12 -34.06
N TRP A 263 1.97 -7.63 -34.12
CA TRP A 263 2.78 -7.45 -32.92
C TRP A 263 2.16 -6.45 -31.94
N ALA A 264 1.69 -5.28 -32.42
CA ALA A 264 1.07 -4.28 -31.55
C ALA A 264 -0.19 -4.82 -30.85
N SER A 265 -1.03 -5.54 -31.61
CA SER A 265 -2.22 -6.21 -31.07
C SER A 265 -1.86 -7.22 -29.97
N ALA A 266 -0.90 -8.11 -30.24
CA ALA A 266 -0.46 -9.11 -29.27
C ALA A 266 0.19 -8.47 -28.03
N ALA A 267 0.95 -7.40 -28.19
CA ALA A 267 1.58 -6.67 -27.08
C ALA A 267 0.53 -6.00 -26.18
N ASP A 268 -0.51 -5.40 -26.77
CA ASP A 268 -1.61 -4.79 -26.03
C ASP A 268 -2.49 -5.83 -25.34
N GLU A 269 -2.82 -6.94 -26.01
CA GLU A 269 -3.56 -8.05 -25.40
C GLU A 269 -2.81 -8.61 -24.18
N LEU A 270 -1.49 -8.81 -24.31
CA LEU A 270 -0.65 -9.27 -23.20
C LEU A 270 -0.59 -8.24 -22.06
N ARG A 271 -0.56 -6.93 -22.38
CA ARG A 271 -0.58 -5.85 -21.39
C ARG A 271 -1.88 -5.88 -20.59
N ILE A 272 -3.02 -5.97 -21.26
CA ILE A 272 -4.36 -6.03 -20.64
C ILE A 272 -4.46 -7.30 -19.78
N THR A 273 -4.12 -8.46 -20.35
CA THR A 273 -4.14 -9.74 -19.64
C THR A 273 -3.30 -9.71 -18.36
N ARG A 274 -2.10 -9.10 -18.41
CA ARG A 274 -1.25 -8.93 -17.22
C ARG A 274 -1.86 -7.97 -16.20
N ALA A 275 -2.50 -6.90 -16.64
CA ALA A 275 -3.18 -5.95 -15.77
C ALA A 275 -4.38 -6.61 -15.06
N ASP A 276 -5.19 -7.36 -15.80
CA ASP A 276 -6.34 -8.10 -15.27
C ASP A 276 -5.90 -9.17 -14.29
N LYS A 277 -4.85 -9.94 -14.63
CA LYS A 277 -4.26 -10.91 -13.72
C LYS A 277 -3.80 -10.27 -12.41
N LYS A 278 -3.07 -9.14 -12.47
CA LYS A 278 -2.63 -8.43 -11.26
C LYS A 278 -3.80 -7.88 -10.44
N THR A 279 -4.83 -7.38 -11.11
CA THR A 279 -6.06 -6.91 -10.46
C THR A 279 -6.76 -8.06 -9.75
N ALA A 280 -6.94 -9.20 -10.42
CA ALA A 280 -7.50 -10.41 -9.85
C ALA A 280 -6.66 -10.93 -8.68
N GLU A 281 -5.34 -10.97 -8.78
CA GLU A 281 -4.43 -11.36 -7.68
C GLU A 281 -4.54 -10.43 -6.45
N SER A 282 -4.92 -9.16 -6.64
CA SER A 282 -5.09 -8.20 -5.56
C SER A 282 -6.39 -8.39 -4.75
N THR A 283 -7.35 -9.16 -5.30
CA THR A 283 -8.62 -9.51 -4.65
C THR A 283 -8.42 -10.43 -3.43
N LYS A 284 -9.48 -10.66 -2.66
CA LYS A 284 -9.43 -11.61 -1.53
C LYS A 284 -9.24 -13.04 -2.06
N GLU A 285 -9.95 -13.37 -3.14
CA GLU A 285 -10.00 -14.65 -3.82
C GLU A 285 -8.63 -14.99 -4.43
N GLY A 286 -8.04 -14.05 -5.17
CA GLY A 286 -6.70 -14.19 -5.73
C GLY A 286 -5.62 -14.41 -4.66
N ARG A 287 -5.73 -13.75 -3.51
CA ARG A 287 -4.82 -13.98 -2.37
C ARG A 287 -4.99 -15.35 -1.72
N ILE A 288 -6.20 -15.91 -1.70
CA ILE A 288 -6.47 -17.26 -1.19
C ILE A 288 -5.85 -18.29 -2.13
N VAL A 289 -6.13 -18.20 -3.43
CA VAL A 289 -5.56 -19.10 -4.46
C VAL A 289 -4.04 -19.10 -4.41
N ARG A 290 -3.40 -17.92 -4.33
CA ARG A 290 -1.94 -17.83 -4.25
C ARG A 290 -1.37 -18.47 -2.98
N ARG A 291 -2.02 -18.32 -1.84
CA ARG A 291 -1.59 -18.98 -0.60
C ARG A 291 -1.70 -20.50 -0.71
N GLN A 292 -2.76 -20.99 -1.35
CA GLN A 292 -2.93 -22.42 -1.62
C GLN A 292 -1.81 -22.92 -2.54
N GLN A 293 -1.56 -22.25 -3.67
CA GLN A 293 -0.47 -22.59 -4.59
C GLN A 293 0.91 -22.59 -3.91
N GLN A 294 1.19 -21.62 -3.02
CA GLN A 294 2.44 -21.60 -2.26
C GLN A 294 2.54 -22.77 -1.30
N LYS A 295 1.42 -23.18 -0.68
CA LYS A 295 1.36 -24.34 0.19
C LYS A 295 1.58 -25.62 -0.63
N ASP A 296 0.86 -25.79 -1.74
CA ASP A 296 1.00 -26.95 -2.62
C ASP A 296 2.43 -27.07 -3.18
N ALA A 297 3.07 -25.95 -3.55
CA ALA A 297 4.46 -25.95 -4.00
C ALA A 297 5.45 -26.33 -2.88
N LEU A 298 5.19 -25.92 -1.64
CA LEU A 298 5.98 -26.34 -0.48
C LEU A 298 5.78 -27.83 -0.16
N ASP A 299 4.55 -28.33 -0.28
CA ASP A 299 4.22 -29.74 -0.07
C ASP A 299 4.91 -30.62 -1.13
N ILE A 300 4.92 -30.19 -2.40
CA ILE A 300 5.68 -30.87 -3.49
C ILE A 300 7.19 -30.89 -3.21
N LEU A 301 7.76 -29.77 -2.72
CA LEU A 301 9.18 -29.70 -2.36
C LEU A 301 9.49 -30.55 -1.12
N GLY A 302 8.56 -30.65 -0.16
CA GLY A 302 8.67 -31.52 1.01
C GLY A 302 8.64 -33.01 0.66
N ASP A 303 7.76 -33.40 -0.27
CA ASP A 303 7.70 -34.78 -0.76
C ASP A 303 8.95 -35.19 -1.56
N SER A 304 9.60 -34.23 -2.23
CA SER A 304 10.88 -34.49 -2.92
C SER A 304 12.07 -34.69 -1.96
N ALA A 305 11.97 -34.22 -0.70
CA ALA A 305 12.99 -34.42 0.31
C ALA A 305 12.90 -35.80 1.02
N SER A 306 11.84 -36.57 0.77
CA SER A 306 11.63 -37.90 1.35
C SER A 306 12.37 -39.03 0.59
N LEU A 307 13.08 -38.69 -0.50
CA LEU A 307 13.79 -39.67 -1.35
C LEU A 307 15.24 -39.96 -0.92
N TYR A 308 15.74 -39.37 0.17
CA TYR A 308 17.02 -39.77 0.75
C TYR A 308 16.79 -40.66 1.99
N GLY A 309 16.49 -41.93 1.73
CA GLY A 309 16.43 -42.96 2.76
C GLY A 309 17.82 -43.23 3.34
N PRO A 310 17.97 -43.47 4.66
CA PRO A 310 19.23 -43.84 5.27
C PRO A 310 19.58 -45.28 4.89
N GLY A 311 20.48 -45.44 3.90
CA GLY A 311 21.11 -46.72 3.59
C GLY A 311 22.45 -46.84 4.31
N ILE A 312 22.45 -47.53 5.45
CA ILE A 312 23.64 -48.06 6.14
C ILE A 312 24.02 -49.38 5.45
N GLY A 313 25.32 -49.66 5.27
CA GLY A 313 25.81 -51.02 4.99
C GLY A 313 27.26 -51.10 4.51
N ASP A 314 28.16 -51.42 5.44
CA ASP A 314 29.61 -51.68 5.27
C ASP A 314 29.99 -52.71 4.19
N THR A 315 31.19 -52.57 3.60
CA THR A 315 32.31 -53.56 3.55
C THR A 315 33.22 -53.36 2.32
N MET A 316 34.37 -52.72 2.53
CA MET A 316 35.74 -53.27 2.49
C MET A 316 36.76 -52.16 2.75
#